data_AF-X1VM97-F1
#
_entry.id   AF-X1VM97-F1
#
_cell.length_a   1.000
_cell.length_b   1.000
_cell.length_c   1.000
_cell.angle_alpha   90.00
_cell.angle_beta   90.00
_cell.angle_gamma   90.00
#
_symmetry.space_group_name_H-M   'P 1'
#
loop_
_entity.id
_entity.type
_entity.pdbx_description
1 polymer ?
#
loop_
_entity_poly.entity_id
_entity_poly.type
_entity_poly.pdbx_seq_one_letter_code
_entity_poly.pdbx_strand_id
1 'polypeptide(L)' 'MKTNINSQMTREIKGFPILDGYRGKPKADLDAIVNTLLTISELVVKHEEINEMDLNPVFIYEKGLICVDARIILKKSD' A
#
# COMPACT_ATOMS: atom_id res chain seq x y z
N MET A 1 3.21 7.47 -20.55
CA MET A 1 2.11 6.50 -20.39
C MET A 1 1.86 6.33 -18.90
N LYS A 2 0.85 7.00 -18.32
CA LYS A 2 0.38 6.70 -16.96
C LYS A 2 -0.61 5.54 -17.09
N THR A 3 -0.07 4.34 -17.15
CA THR A 3 -0.80 3.15 -17.60
C THR A 3 -1.95 2.82 -16.65
N ASN A 4 -3.05 2.31 -17.20
CA ASN A 4 -4.29 1.80 -16.56
C ASN A 4 -4.11 0.74 -15.44
N ILE A 5 -2.89 0.52 -14.94
CA ILE A 5 -2.51 -0.48 -13.94
C ILE A 5 -3.20 -0.22 -12.59
N ASN A 6 -3.41 1.05 -12.24
CA ASN A 6 -3.93 1.47 -10.93
C ASN A 6 -5.25 0.77 -10.56
N SER A 7 -6.18 0.66 -11.51
CA SER A 7 -7.49 0.05 -11.25
C SER A 7 -7.47 -1.48 -11.25
N GLN A 8 -6.51 -2.12 -11.93
CA GLN A 8 -6.36 -3.58 -11.94
C GLN A 8 -5.75 -4.07 -10.64
N MET A 9 -4.65 -3.46 -10.17
CA MET A 9 -3.96 -3.89 -8.95
C MET A 9 -4.88 -3.90 -7.72
N THR A 10 -5.71 -2.87 -7.56
CA THR A 10 -6.63 -2.80 -6.42
C THR A 10 -7.74 -3.85 -6.50
N ARG A 11 -8.21 -4.18 -7.71
CA ARG A 11 -9.32 -5.14 -7.92
C ARG A 11 -8.91 -6.59 -7.66
N GLU A 12 -7.62 -6.90 -7.73
CA GLU A 12 -7.08 -8.23 -7.42
C GLU A 12 -6.95 -8.49 -5.91
N ILE A 13 -7.06 -7.44 -5.08
CA ILE A 13 -7.03 -7.58 -3.62
C ILE A 13 -8.29 -8.34 -3.18
N LYS A 14 -8.13 -9.46 -2.49
CA LYS A 14 -9.27 -10.26 -1.97
C LYS A 14 -10.23 -9.44 -1.11
N GLY A 15 -9.70 -8.46 -0.36
CA GLY A 15 -10.47 -7.51 0.45
C GLY A 15 -11.09 -6.34 -0.32
N PHE A 16 -10.98 -6.29 -1.66
CA PHE A 16 -11.48 -5.18 -2.48
C PHE A 16 -12.96 -4.84 -2.23
N PRO A 17 -13.90 -5.78 -2.01
CA PRO A 17 -15.29 -5.43 -1.72
C PRO A 17 -15.47 -4.56 -0.47
N ILE A 18 -14.54 -4.60 0.49
CA ILE A 18 -14.56 -3.73 1.67
C ILE A 18 -14.01 -2.35 1.33
N LEU A 19 -13.00 -2.28 0.46
CA LEU A 19 -12.39 -1.05 -0.02
C LEU A 19 -13.30 -0.27 -0.97
N ASP A 20 -14.13 -0.95 -1.76
CA ASP A 20 -15.11 -0.35 -2.67
C ASP A 20 -16.40 0.14 -1.96
N GLY A 21 -16.38 0.12 -0.62
CA GLY A 21 -17.48 0.51 0.26
C GLY A 21 -18.32 -0.68 0.71
N TYR A 22 -18.67 -0.71 2.01
CA TYR A 22 -19.44 -1.81 2.61
C TYR A 22 -20.38 -1.31 3.71
N ARG A 23 -21.66 -1.70 3.65
CA ARG A 23 -22.71 -1.41 4.68
C ARG A 23 -22.69 0.03 5.21
N GLY A 24 -22.90 1.00 4.31
CA GLY A 24 -22.98 2.42 4.67
C GLY A 24 -21.63 3.07 4.98
N LYS A 25 -20.52 2.32 4.94
CA LYS A 25 -19.18 2.89 4.94
C LYS A 25 -18.82 3.39 3.53
N PRO A 26 -18.21 4.58 3.45
CA PRO A 26 -17.76 5.16 2.20
C PRO A 26 -16.61 4.33 1.60
N LYS A 27 -16.32 4.58 0.32
CA LYS A 27 -15.19 3.94 -0.37
C LYS A 27 -13.88 4.40 0.25
N ALA A 28 -12.93 3.49 0.34
CA ALA A 28 -11.55 3.81 0.67
C ALA A 28 -10.89 4.61 -0.47
N ASP A 29 -9.91 5.43 -0.14
CA ASP A 29 -9.08 6.12 -1.12
C ASP A 29 -8.14 5.13 -1.83
N LEU A 30 -8.62 4.53 -2.92
CA LEU A 30 -7.87 3.55 -3.71
C LEU A 30 -6.60 4.15 -4.34
N ASP A 31 -6.64 5.43 -4.71
CA ASP A 31 -5.48 6.11 -5.28
C ASP A 31 -4.37 6.28 -4.22
N ALA A 32 -4.73 6.57 -2.96
CA ALA A 32 -3.77 6.61 -1.86
C ALA A 32 -3.09 5.25 -1.63
N ILE A 33 -3.83 4.14 -1.74
CA ILE A 33 -3.27 2.78 -1.65
C ILE A 33 -2.25 2.57 -2.76
N VAL A 34 -2.63 2.82 -4.02
CA VAL A 34 -1.75 2.60 -5.19
C VAL A 34 -0.49 3.46 -5.09
N ASN A 35 -0.65 4.76 -4.78
CA ASN A 35 0.49 5.66 -4.64
C ASN A 35 1.45 5.22 -3.53
N THR A 36 0.93 4.68 -2.42
CA THR A 36 1.75 4.16 -1.33
C THR A 36 2.52 2.92 -1.74
N LEU A 37 1.86 1.97 -2.44
CA LEU A 37 2.52 0.78 -2.96
C LEU A 37 3.63 1.12 -3.96
N LEU A 38 3.39 2.10 -4.86
CA LEU A 38 4.41 2.58 -5.79
C LEU A 38 5.57 3.25 -5.05
N THR A 39 5.28 4.07 -4.05
CA THR A 39 6.31 4.72 -3.21
C THR A 39 7.17 3.69 -2.47
N ILE A 40 6.54 2.66 -1.91
CA ILE A 40 7.22 1.53 -1.28
C ILE A 40 8.08 0.77 -2.29
N SER A 41 7.54 0.50 -3.48
CA SER A 41 8.29 -0.17 -4.55
C SER A 41 9.54 0.63 -4.95
N GLU A 42 9.43 1.95 -5.05
CA GLU A 42 10.60 2.80 -5.30
C GLU A 42 11.59 2.80 -4.14
N LEU A 43 11.11 2.81 -2.89
CA LEU A 43 11.94 2.80 -1.70
C LEU A 43 12.81 1.55 -1.65
N VAL A 44 12.22 0.35 -1.80
CA VAL A 44 12.96 -0.92 -1.70
C VAL A 44 13.93 -1.14 -2.88
N VAL A 45 13.66 -0.52 -4.04
CA VAL A 45 14.59 -0.53 -5.18
C VAL A 45 15.78 0.41 -4.94
N LYS A 46 15.54 1.57 -4.31
CA LYS A 46 16.60 2.56 -4.00
C LYS A 46 17.47 2.14 -2.80
N HIS A 47 16.92 1.33 -1.89
CA HIS A 47 17.56 0.90 -0.65
C HIS A 47 17.75 -0.62 -0.65
N GLU A 48 18.78 -1.09 -1.36
CA GLU A 48 19.08 -2.51 -1.48
C GLU A 48 19.45 -3.16 -0.12
N GLU A 49 19.78 -2.37 0.90
CA GLU A 49 20.03 -2.84 2.26
C GLU A 49 18.76 -3.35 2.96
N ILE A 50 17.56 -3.00 2.48
CA ILE A 50 16.31 -3.48 3.05
C ILE A 50 16.11 -4.95 2.66
N ASN A 51 15.98 -5.81 3.67
CA ASN A 51 15.69 -7.24 3.48
C ASN A 51 14.19 -7.55 3.58
N GLU A 52 13.50 -6.92 4.53
CA GLU A 52 12.06 -7.09 4.74
C GLU A 52 11.45 -5.76 5.22
N MET A 53 10.23 -5.48 4.78
CA MET A 53 9.44 -4.36 5.27
C MET A 53 8.00 -4.81 5.47
N ASP A 54 7.46 -4.56 6.67
CA ASP A 54 6.09 -4.86 7.07
C ASP A 54 5.42 -3.58 7.58
N LEU A 55 4.27 -3.23 7.00
CA LEU A 55 3.47 -2.07 7.39
C LEU A 55 2.18 -2.61 8.01
N ASN A 56 2.10 -2.60 9.33
CA ASN A 56 0.97 -3.15 10.05
C ASN A 56 0.83 -2.54 11.46
N PRO A 57 -0.27 -1.81 11.77
CA PRO A 57 -1.44 -1.60 10.92
C PRO A 57 -1.30 -0.40 9.97
N VAL A 58 -2.06 -0.47 8.87
CA VAL A 58 -2.31 0.64 7.94
C VAL A 58 -3.79 0.96 7.94
N PHE A 59 -4.13 2.22 8.20
CA PHE A 59 -5.50 2.71 8.17
C PHE A 59 -5.76 3.47 6.89
N ILE A 60 -6.87 3.15 6.22
CA ILE A 60 -7.28 3.79 4.98
C ILE A 60 -8.60 4.51 5.23
N TYR A 61 -8.67 5.76 4.80
CA TYR A 61 -9.84 6.63 4.98
C TYR A 61 -10.49 6.93 3.62
N GLU A 62 -11.54 7.75 3.63
CA GLU A 62 -12.14 8.30 2.41
C GLU A 62 -11.17 9.14 1.59
N LYS A 63 -10.19 9.74 2.28
CA LYS A 63 -9.11 10.55 1.69
C LYS A 63 -7.82 10.22 2.42
N GLY A 64 -6.89 9.64 1.68
CA GLY A 64 -5.58 9.24 2.17
C GLY A 64 -5.57 7.95 3.00
N LEU A 65 -4.36 7.59 3.40
CA LEU A 65 -4.08 6.51 4.33
C LEU A 65 -3.00 6.94 5.32
N ILE A 66 -2.90 6.23 6.43
CA ILE A 66 -1.84 6.39 7.43
C ILE A 66 -1.27 5.01 7.74
N CYS A 67 0.06 4.88 7.60
CA CYS A 67 0.81 3.79 8.20
C CYS A 67 1.05 4.14 9.66
N VAL A 68 0.49 3.34 10.58
CA VAL A 68 0.53 3.62 12.02
C VAL A 68 1.81 3.05 12.64
N ASP A 69 2.21 1.88 12.15
CA ASP A 69 3.43 1.19 12.55
C ASP A 69 4.08 0.53 11.33
N ALA A 70 5.41 0.48 11.36
CA ALA A 70 6.23 -0.12 10.30
C ALA A 70 7.47 -0.76 10.91
N ARG A 71 7.78 -1.98 10.46
CA ARG A 71 9.01 -2.69 10.78
C ARG A 71 9.85 -2.87 9.52
N ILE A 72 11.12 -2.48 9.59
CA ILE A 72 12.10 -2.68 8.52
C ILE A 72 13.24 -3.53 9.07
N ILE A 73 13.56 -4.61 8.37
CA ILE A 73 14.70 -5.46 8.67
C ILE A 73 15.73 -5.26 7.58
N LEU A 74 16.96 -4.93 7.98
CA LEU A 74 18.08 -4.76 7.06
C LEU A 74 18.80 -6.09 6.82
N LYS A 75 19.46 -6.21 5.67
CA LYS A 75 20.39 -7.31 5.39
C LYS A 75 21.47 -7.32 6.48
N LYS A 76 21.86 -8.51 6.93
CA LYS A 76 23.03 -8.64 7.79
C LYS A 76 24.26 -8.19 7.00
N SER A 77 25.06 -7.34 7.61
CA SER A 77 26.44 -7.15 7.18
C SER A 77 27.22 -8.42 7.51
N ASP A 78 27.98 -8.92 6.54
CA ASP A 78 28.95 -10.00 6.76
C ASP A 78 30.08 -9.55 7.71
#